data_AF-A0A2D4LUA4-F1
#
_entry.id   AF-A0A2D4LUA4-F1
#
_cell.length_a   1.000
_cell.length_b   1.000
_cell.length_c   1.000
_cell.angle_alpha   90.00
_cell.angle_beta   90.00
_cell.angle_gamma   90.00
#
_symmetry.space_group_name_H-M   'P 1'
#
loop_
_entity.id
_entity.type
_entity.pdbx_description
1 polymer ?
#
loop_
_entity_poly.entity_id
_entity_poly.type
_entity_poly.pdbx_seq_one_letter_code
_entity_poly.pdbx_strand_id
1 'polypeptide(L)'
;GSGWGEVGSRAPRPRRAPPPTRSPSPEPTVVDTPSHASQSARFYKHLDRGYNSCARTDLYFMPLAGSKLAKKREEAIEKAKREAEQKAREEREREKEKEKEREREREREREA
;
A
#
# COMPACT_ATOMS: atom_id res chain seq x y z
N GLY A 1 -54.33 43.46 -1.13
CA GLY A 1 -53.78 42.17 -1.56
C GLY A 1 -52.94 42.42 -2.79
N SER A 2 -51.62 42.28 -2.69
CA SER A 2 -50.71 42.50 -3.81
C SER A 2 -50.40 41.14 -4.44
N GLY A 3 -50.87 40.95 -5.67
CA GLY A 3 -50.71 39.71 -6.43
C GLY A 3 -49.26 39.48 -6.82
N TRP A 4 -48.79 38.24 -6.62
CA TRP A 4 -47.51 37.78 -7.13
C TRP A 4 -47.61 37.58 -8.63
N GLY A 5 -46.84 38.39 -9.38
CA GLY A 5 -46.72 38.29 -10.84
C GLY A 5 -46.02 37.01 -11.28
N GLU A 6 -46.64 36.40 -12.30
CA GLU A 6 -46.23 35.29 -13.17
C GLU A 6 -44.85 34.63 -12.97
N VAL A 7 -44.93 33.33 -12.69
CA VAL A 7 -43.84 32.37 -12.79
C VAL A 7 -43.48 32.22 -14.27
N GLY A 8 -42.44 32.95 -14.72
CA GLY A 8 -41.87 32.79 -16.05
C GLY A 8 -41.53 31.33 -16.32
N SER A 9 -42.19 30.76 -17.34
CA SER A 9 -42.01 29.36 -17.76
C SER A 9 -40.54 29.09 -18.08
N ARG A 10 -39.86 28.38 -17.19
CA ARG A 10 -38.50 27.87 -17.45
C ARG A 10 -38.61 26.82 -18.54
N ALA A 11 -38.35 27.22 -19.79
CA ALA A 11 -38.29 26.32 -20.92
C ALA A 11 -37.43 25.09 -20.54
N PRO A 12 -37.90 23.85 -20.79
CA PRO A 12 -37.10 22.67 -20.48
C PRO A 12 -35.81 22.77 -21.29
N ARG A 13 -34.67 22.72 -20.60
CA ARG A 13 -33.36 22.63 -21.27
C ARG A 13 -33.45 21.47 -22.27
N PRO A 14 -33.02 21.66 -23.54
CA PRO A 14 -33.08 20.58 -24.51
C PRO A 14 -32.34 19.37 -23.94
N ARG A 15 -32.99 18.20 -23.99
CA ARG A 15 -32.37 16.94 -23.55
C ARG A 15 -31.12 16.75 -24.42
N ARG A 16 -29.94 16.75 -23.78
CA ARG A 16 -28.68 16.43 -24.47
C ARG A 16 -28.85 15.09 -25.18
N ALA A 17 -28.41 15.03 -26.45
CA ALA A 17 -28.30 13.77 -27.16
C ALA A 17 -27.50 12.77 -26.31
N PRO A 18 -27.84 11.46 -26.35
CA PRO A 18 -27.02 10.46 -25.69
C PRO A 18 -25.59 10.60 -26.21
N PRO A 19 -24.56 10.54 -25.34
CA PRO A 19 -23.19 10.59 -25.79
C PRO A 19 -22.96 9.45 -26.80
N PRO A 20 -22.16 9.68 -27.86
CA PRO A 20 -21.81 8.60 -28.77
C PRO A 20 -21.26 7.41 -27.98
N THR A 21 -21.54 6.19 -28.44
CA THR A 21 -20.97 4.98 -27.86
C THR A 21 -19.46 5.11 -27.88
N ARG A 22 -18.87 5.37 -26.71
CA ARG A 22 -17.42 5.53 -26.60
C ARG A 22 -16.79 4.19 -26.96
N SER A 23 -15.85 4.21 -27.91
CA SER A 23 -14.90 3.12 -28.07
C SER A 23 -14.27 2.80 -26.71
N PRO A 24 -13.92 1.52 -26.42
CA PRO A 24 -13.27 1.19 -25.15
C PRO A 24 -12.02 2.07 -24.97
N SER A 25 -11.75 2.45 -23.72
CA SER A 25 -10.53 3.20 -23.39
C SER A 25 -9.32 2.42 -23.90
N PRO A 26 -8.30 3.07 -24.49
CA PRO A 26 -7.10 2.38 -24.91
C PRO A 26 -6.47 1.63 -23.73
N GLU A 27 -5.77 0.54 -24.03
CA GLU A 27 -5.08 -0.24 -23.01
C GLU A 27 -4.03 0.61 -22.27
N PRO A 28 -3.85 0.43 -20.95
CA PRO A 28 -2.83 1.13 -20.19
C PRO A 28 -1.44 0.78 -20.71
N THR A 29 -0.63 1.80 -20.99
CA THR A 29 0.80 1.65 -21.32
C THR A 29 1.64 1.89 -20.08
N VAL A 30 2.68 1.08 -19.85
CA VAL A 30 3.65 1.34 -18.78
C VAL A 30 4.62 2.42 -19.24
N VAL A 31 4.66 3.56 -18.54
CA VAL A 31 5.42 4.76 -18.94
C VAL A 31 6.52 5.13 -17.94
N ASP A 32 6.46 4.64 -16.70
CA ASP A 32 7.43 4.81 -15.60
C ASP A 32 8.18 6.16 -15.57
N THR A 33 7.45 7.24 -15.85
CA THR A 33 8.05 8.57 -16.02
C THR A 33 7.95 9.36 -14.72
N PRO A 34 9.02 10.02 -14.25
CA PRO A 34 8.96 10.85 -13.05
C PRO A 34 7.95 11.98 -13.26
N SER A 35 6.95 12.05 -12.40
CA SER A 35 5.84 13.01 -12.51
C SER A 35 5.91 14.10 -11.45
N HIS A 36 6.25 13.74 -10.22
CA HIS A 36 6.30 14.68 -9.10
C HIS A 36 7.37 14.27 -8.09
N ALA A 37 8.05 15.24 -7.49
CA ALA A 37 9.00 15.00 -6.41
C ALA A 37 8.58 15.82 -5.20
N SER A 38 8.37 15.14 -4.07
CA SER A 38 8.16 15.76 -2.78
C SER A 38 9.43 15.67 -1.93
N GLN A 39 9.44 16.32 -0.77
CA GLN A 39 10.55 16.24 0.18
C GLN A 39 10.79 14.81 0.73
N SER A 40 9.75 13.97 0.73
CA SER A 40 9.81 12.64 1.32
C SER A 40 9.82 11.50 0.30
N ALA A 41 9.45 11.76 -0.96
CA ALA A 41 9.30 10.72 -1.97
C ALA A 41 9.34 11.27 -3.41
N ARG A 42 9.55 10.36 -4.36
CA ARG A 42 9.35 10.59 -5.78
C ARG A 42 8.14 9.81 -6.28
N PHE A 43 7.36 10.42 -7.13
CA PHE A 43 6.17 9.84 -7.74
C PHE A 43 6.42 9.62 -9.23
N TYR A 44 6.24 8.38 -9.66
CA TYR A 44 6.40 7.97 -11.04
C TYR A 44 5.03 7.65 -11.62
N LYS A 45 4.75 8.14 -12.83
CA LYS A 45 3.58 7.75 -13.61
C LYS A 45 3.84 6.36 -14.14
N HIS A 46 3.25 5.35 -13.50
CA HIS A 46 3.42 3.96 -13.89
C HIS A 46 2.60 3.64 -15.13
N LEU A 47 1.29 3.93 -15.10
CA LEU A 47 0.38 3.66 -16.22
C LEU A 47 -0.10 4.95 -16.88
N ASP A 48 -0.05 4.94 -18.21
CA ASP A 48 -0.69 5.91 -19.07
C ASP A 48 -1.87 5.28 -19.80
N ARG A 49 -3.08 5.70 -19.46
CA ARG A 49 -4.33 5.19 -20.04
C ARG A 49 -4.86 6.10 -21.16
N GLY A 50 -4.02 7.00 -21.67
CA GLY A 50 -4.36 7.94 -22.72
C GLY A 50 -5.40 8.98 -22.30
N TYR A 51 -6.03 9.62 -23.29
CA TYR A 51 -7.06 10.64 -23.06
C TYR A 51 -8.40 9.98 -22.73
N ASN A 52 -8.61 9.68 -21.45
CA ASN A 52 -9.90 9.26 -20.92
C ASN A 52 -10.47 10.34 -19.99
N SER A 53 -11.80 10.38 -19.84
CA SER A 53 -12.45 11.34 -18.93
C SER A 53 -12.28 10.99 -17.44
N CYS A 54 -11.62 9.87 -17.14
CA CYS A 54 -11.31 9.41 -15.79
C CYS A 54 -9.80 9.48 -15.61
N ALA A 55 -9.26 10.66 -15.34
CA ALA A 55 -7.83 10.91 -15.15
C ALA A 55 -7.29 10.27 -13.85
N ARG A 56 -7.46 8.96 -13.70
CA ARG A 56 -6.76 8.14 -12.72
C ARG A 56 -5.38 7.84 -13.29
N THR A 57 -4.37 8.54 -12.81
CA THR A 57 -2.98 8.18 -13.02
C THR A 57 -2.57 7.18 -11.95
N ASP A 58 -2.06 6.02 -12.36
CA ASP A 58 -1.45 5.07 -11.45
C ASP A 58 -0.04 5.60 -11.12
N LEU A 59 0.09 6.25 -9.96
CA LEU A 59 1.37 6.80 -9.48
C LEU A 59 2.05 5.82 -8.52
N TYR A 60 3.33 5.53 -8.77
CA TYR A 60 4.18 4.82 -7.81
C TYR A 60 4.90 5.77 -6.88
N PHE A 61 4.71 5.52 -5.58
CA PHE A 61 5.43 6.18 -4.51
C PHE A 61 6.79 5.49 -4.29
N MET A 62 7.88 6.21 -4.55
CA MET A 62 9.24 5.79 -4.24
C MET A 62 9.78 6.64 -3.10
N PRO A 63 9.92 6.11 -1.87
CA PRO A 63 10.40 6.89 -0.73
C PRO A 63 11.83 7.39 -0.96
N LEU A 64 12.10 8.62 -0.54
CA LEU A 64 13.46 9.12 -0.46
C LEU A 64 14.13 8.57 0.80
N ALA A 65 15.37 8.10 0.62
CA ALA A 65 16.24 7.70 1.72
C ALA A 65 16.36 8.88 2.71
N GLY A 66 16.29 8.57 4.01
CA GLY A 66 16.34 9.58 5.05
C GLY A 66 15.04 10.36 5.32
N SER A 67 13.95 10.11 4.56
CA SER A 67 12.62 10.62 4.92
C SER A 67 12.14 10.05 6.26
N LYS A 68 11.24 10.76 6.96
CA LYS A 68 10.68 10.30 8.25
C LYS A 68 10.05 8.90 8.14
N LEU A 69 9.35 8.64 7.03
CA LEU A 69 8.72 7.35 6.79
C LEU A 69 9.75 6.25 6.47
N ALA A 70 10.77 6.55 5.66
CA ALA A 70 11.85 5.60 5.36
C ALA A 70 12.58 5.18 6.64
N LYS A 71 13.01 6.14 7.46
CA LYS A 71 13.66 5.89 8.75
C LYS A 71 12.82 5.02 9.69
N LYS A 72 11.51 5.30 9.79
CA LYS A 72 10.60 4.51 10.62
C LYS A 72 10.48 3.06 10.14
N ARG A 73 10.48 2.84 8.82
CA ARG A 73 10.44 1.48 8.24
C ARG A 73 11.75 0.74 8.48
N GLU A 74 12.89 1.40 8.30
CA GLU A 74 14.21 0.85 8.57
C GLU A 74 14.35 0.42 10.04
N GLU A 75 13.94 1.27 10.99
CA GLU A 75 13.93 0.96 12.42
C GLU A 75 13.04 -0.25 12.75
N ALA A 76 11.84 -0.33 12.16
CA ALA A 76 10.94 -1.45 12.37
C ALA A 76 11.52 -2.77 11.83
N ILE A 77 12.20 -2.72 10.68
CA ILE A 77 12.87 -3.88 10.08
C ILE A 77 14.05 -4.33 10.95
N GLU A 78 14.91 -3.40 11.39
CA GLU A 78 16.04 -3.72 12.26
C GLU A 78 15.58 -4.27 13.62
N LYS A 79 14.52 -3.71 14.19
CA LYS A 79 13.91 -4.25 15.41
C LYS A 79 13.40 -5.68 15.19
N ALA A 80 12.68 -5.92 14.10
CA ALA A 80 12.17 -7.26 13.77
C ALA A 80 13.31 -8.28 13.56
N LYS A 81 14.41 -7.86 12.91
CA LYS A 81 15.61 -8.72 12.77
C LYS A 81 16.22 -9.06 14.12
N ARG A 82 16.39 -8.07 15.00
CA ARG A 82 16.95 -8.28 16.34
C ARG A 82 16.07 -9.18 17.21
N GLU A 83 14.75 -8.99 17.16
CA GLU A 83 13.80 -9.86 17.86
C GLU A 83 13.80 -11.28 17.29
N ALA A 84 13.90 -11.44 15.97
CA ALA A 84 14.02 -12.75 15.33
C ALA A 84 15.33 -13.46 15.73
N GLU A 85 16.44 -12.74 15.78
CA GLU A 85 17.74 -13.29 16.22
C GLU A 85 17.71 -13.70 17.69
N GLN A 86 17.16 -12.84 18.56
CA GLN A 86 17.02 -13.14 19.98
C GLN A 86 16.14 -14.37 20.18
N LYS A 87 14.99 -14.43 19.51
CA LYS A 87 14.08 -15.58 19.59
C LYS A 87 14.73 -16.87 19.11
N ALA A 88 15.50 -16.83 18.02
CA ALA A 88 16.24 -17.98 17.52
C ALA A 88 17.31 -18.44 18.52
N ARG A 89 17.95 -17.52 19.24
CA ARG A 89 18.91 -17.84 20.29
C ARG A 89 18.23 -18.49 21.51
N GLU A 90 17.13 -17.91 21.98
CA GLU A 90 16.35 -18.43 23.12
C GLU A 90 15.79 -19.83 22.81
N GLU A 91 15.31 -20.06 21.58
CA GLU A 91 14.83 -21.37 21.13
C GLU A 91 15.97 -22.40 21.15
N ARG A 92 17.15 -22.04 20.63
CA ARG A 92 18.33 -22.92 20.65
C ARG A 92 18.80 -23.24 22.08
N GLU A 93 18.72 -22.30 23.01
CA GLU A 93 19.05 -22.55 24.42
C GLU A 93 18.01 -23.48 25.08
N ARG A 94 16.72 -23.26 24.80
CA ARG A 94 15.63 -24.10 25.31
C ARG A 94 15.68 -25.53 24.78
N GLU A 95 16.06 -25.74 23.53
CA GLU A 95 16.25 -27.08 22.96
C GLU A 95 17.40 -27.83 23.64
N LYS A 96 18.54 -27.15 23.87
CA LYS A 96 19.67 -27.73 24.60
C LYS A 96 19.33 -28.11 26.03
N GLU A 97 18.50 -27.30 26.71
CA GLU A 97 18.08 -27.60 28.08
C GLU A 97 17.16 -28.83 28.13
N LYS A 98 16.20 -28.92 27.20
CA LYS A 98 15.34 -30.10 27.05
C LYS A 98 16.12 -31.37 26.73
N GLU A 99 17.16 -31.27 25.91
CA GLU A 99 18.04 -32.41 25.59
C GLU A 99 18.80 -32.88 26.83
N LYS A 100 19.38 -31.96 27.60
CA LYS A 100 20.06 -32.28 28.87
C LYS A 100 19.12 -32.90 29.91
N GLU A 101 17.87 -32.42 29.98
CA GLU A 101 16.87 -32.99 30.89
C GLU A 101 16.52 -34.43 30.51
N ARG A 102 16.31 -34.70 29.21
CA ARG A 102 16.07 -36.05 28.69
C ARG A 102 17.26 -36.99 28.93
N GLU A 103 18.48 -36.49 28.84
CA GLU A 103 19.68 -37.27 29.14
C GLU A 103 19.74 -37.66 30.62
N ARG A 104 19.50 -36.70 31.53
CA ARG A 104 19.43 -36.94 32.98
C ARG A 104 18.30 -37.89 33.39
N GLU A 105 17.19 -37.91 32.65
CA GLU A 105 16.10 -38.87 32.87
C GLU A 105 16.52 -40.28 32.47
N ARG A 106 17.16 -40.44 31.30
CA ARG A 106 17.69 -41.74 30.83
C ARG A 106 18.78 -42.31 31.73
N GLU A 107 19.62 -41.44 32.32
CA GLU A 107 20.64 -41.87 33.28
C GLU A 107 20.00 -42.42 34.56
N ARG A 108 19.00 -41.71 35.10
CA ARG A 108 18.23 -42.16 36.27
C ARG A 108 17.48 -43.46 36.03
N GLU A 109 16.96 -43.68 34.83
CA GLU A 109 16.31 -44.95 34.45
C GLU A 109 17.31 -46.12 34.33
N ARG A 110 18.58 -45.85 34.00
CA ARG A 110 19.64 -46.87 33.95
C ARG A 110 20.22 -47.22 35.32
N GLU A 111 20.13 -46.31 36.28
CA GLU A 111 20.59 -46.50 37.66
C GLU A 111 19.53 -47.11 38.59
N ALA A 112 18.28 -47.20 38.14
CA ALA A 112 17.16 -47.84 38.85
C ALA A 112 16.96 -49.30 38.42
#